data_AF-A0AAD5IKF6-F1
#
_entry.id   AF-A0AAD5IKF6-F1
#
_cell.length_a   1.000
_cell.length_b   1.000
_cell.length_c   1.000
_cell.angle_alpha   90.00
_cell.angle_beta   90.00
_cell.angle_gamma   90.00
#
_symmetry.space_group_name_H-M   'P 1'
#
loop_
_entity.id
_entity.type
_entity.pdbx_description
1 polymer ?
#
loop_
_entity_poly.entity_id
_entity_poly.type
_entity_poly.pdbx_seq_one_letter_code
_entity_poly.pdbx_strand_id
1 'polypeptide(L)'
;MSAHVQPPVKTLVAIVSSAGGNVINRLDKVNETSKTIFIACEEDMEEELSGVKKGILTFSSEWLMNCIMKQELDLEAPQFVESL
;
A
#
# COMPACT_ATOMS: atom_id res chain seq x y z
N MET A 1 -2.16 -2.55 -5.26
CA MET A 1 -2.44 -3.36 -4.06
C MET A 1 -2.32 -4.79 -4.50
N SER A 2 -1.59 -5.60 -3.74
CA SER A 2 -1.46 -7.05 -3.96
C SER A 2 -2.84 -7.71 -4.05
N ALA A 3 -2.98 -8.77 -4.85
CA ALA A 3 -4.25 -9.49 -5.02
C ALA A 3 -4.63 -10.33 -3.80
N HIS A 4 -3.62 -10.64 -2.98
CA HIS A 4 -3.68 -11.57 -1.85
C HIS A 4 -3.90 -10.88 -0.49
N VAL A 5 -3.92 -9.55 -0.45
CA VAL A 5 -4.18 -8.76 0.77
C VAL A 5 -5.51 -9.12 1.44
N GLN A 6 -5.50 -9.13 2.76
CA GLN A 6 -6.70 -9.17 3.59
C GLN A 6 -6.89 -7.85 4.35
N PRO A 7 -8.11 -7.29 4.42
CA PRO A 7 -9.33 -7.71 3.69
C PRO A 7 -9.19 -7.64 2.15
N PRO A 8 -10.12 -8.25 1.38
CA PRO A 8 -10.03 -8.26 -0.08
C PRO A 8 -9.88 -6.86 -0.67
N VAL A 9 -9.16 -6.74 -1.80
CA VAL A 9 -8.87 -5.46 -2.47
C VAL A 9 -10.09 -4.56 -2.63
N LYS A 10 -11.26 -5.12 -2.98
CA LYS A 10 -12.51 -4.34 -3.12
C LYS A 10 -12.91 -3.63 -1.81
N THR A 11 -12.72 -4.29 -0.68
CA THR A 11 -12.97 -3.71 0.65
C THR A 11 -11.96 -2.62 0.97
N LEU A 12 -10.67 -2.87 0.73
CA LEU A 12 -9.62 -1.88 0.93
C LEU A 12 -9.83 -0.63 0.05
N VAL A 13 -10.26 -0.82 -1.20
CA VAL A 13 -10.62 0.28 -2.11
C VAL A 13 -11.73 1.14 -1.53
N ALA A 14 -12.79 0.51 -1.00
CA ALA A 14 -13.89 1.24 -0.39
C ALA A 14 -13.45 2.02 0.85
N ILE A 15 -12.60 1.43 1.70
CA ILE A 15 -12.03 2.08 2.88
C ILE A 15 -11.19 3.29 2.48
N VAL A 16 -10.20 3.10 1.59
CA VAL A 16 -9.30 4.17 1.13
C VAL A 16 -10.10 5.31 0.50
N SER A 17 -11.06 4.99 -0.36
CA SER A 17 -11.91 6.01 -1.01
C SER A 17 -12.76 6.78 0.02
N SER A 18 -13.30 6.09 1.03
CA SER A 18 -14.10 6.72 2.09
C SER A 18 -13.27 7.60 3.03
N ALA A 19 -11.99 7.27 3.21
CA ALA A 19 -11.02 8.09 3.94
C ALA A 19 -10.47 9.27 3.13
N GLY A 20 -10.93 9.48 1.88
CA GLY A 20 -10.48 10.56 1.00
C GLY A 20 -9.22 10.25 0.20
N GLY A 21 -8.73 9.00 0.23
CA GLY A 21 -7.61 8.54 -0.58
C GLY A 21 -8.00 8.22 -2.02
N ASN A 22 -7.01 8.23 -2.92
CA ASN A 22 -7.18 7.84 -4.31
C ASN A 22 -6.55 6.47 -4.56
N VAL A 23 -7.26 5.57 -5.26
CA VAL A 23 -6.75 4.25 -5.60
C VAL A 23 -6.23 4.23 -7.03
N ILE A 24 -4.94 3.94 -7.18
CA ILE A 24 -4.29 3.78 -8.48
C ILE A 24 -4.28 2.30 -8.85
N ASN A 25 -4.93 1.95 -9.96
CA ASN A 25 -5.11 0.56 -10.37
C ASN A 25 -3.93 -0.04 -11.16
N ARG A 26 -2.91 0.76 -11.49
CA ARG A 26 -1.69 0.30 -12.18
C ARG A 26 -0.47 1.13 -11.83
N LEU A 27 0.68 0.47 -11.69
CA LEU A 27 1.93 1.10 -11.26
C LEU A 27 2.55 2.05 -12.32
N ASP A 28 2.21 1.89 -13.60
CA ASP A 28 2.63 2.78 -14.70
C ASP A 28 1.90 4.12 -14.69
N LYS A 29 0.78 4.23 -13.95
CA LYS A 29 -0.01 5.47 -13.80
C LYS A 29 0.38 6.31 -12.59
N VAL A 30 1.45 5.94 -11.88
CA VAL A 30 1.93 6.70 -10.72
C VAL A 30 2.70 7.93 -11.20
N ASN A 31 2.15 9.11 -10.93
CA ASN A 31 2.76 10.40 -11.31
C ASN A 31 3.63 11.01 -10.20
N GLU A 32 3.28 10.81 -8.92
CA GLU A 32 4.00 11.34 -7.76
C GLU A 32 4.33 10.20 -6.78
N THR A 33 5.54 9.66 -6.85
CA THR A 33 5.97 8.54 -6.00
C THR A 33 6.02 8.91 -4.52
N SER A 34 6.39 10.16 -4.18
CA SER A 34 6.49 10.64 -2.79
C SER A 34 5.17 10.72 -2.03
N LYS A 35 4.02 10.72 -2.72
CA LYS A 35 2.69 10.70 -2.12
C LYS A 35 1.94 9.39 -2.38
N THR A 36 2.61 8.43 -3.02
CA THR A 36 2.03 7.14 -3.34
C THR A 36 2.50 6.12 -2.32
N ILE A 37 1.55 5.33 -1.81
CA ILE A 37 1.82 4.21 -0.94
C ILE A 37 1.36 2.94 -1.65
N PHE A 38 2.22 1.93 -1.68
CA PHE A 38 1.88 0.60 -2.16
C PHE A 38 1.53 -0.30 -0.98
N ILE A 39 0.37 -0.96 -1.05
CA ILE A 39 -0.05 -1.95 -0.05
C ILE A 39 0.26 -3.34 -0.59
N ALA A 40 1.18 -4.03 0.09
CA ALA A 40 1.69 -5.35 -0.26
C ALA A 40 1.22 -6.44 0.72
N CYS A 41 1.40 -7.69 0.30
CA CYS A 41 1.22 -8.91 1.09
C CYS A 41 2.37 -9.87 0.76
N GLU A 42 2.71 -10.80 1.67
CA GLU A 42 3.86 -11.71 1.54
C GLU A 42 3.80 -12.57 0.27
N GLU A 43 2.59 -12.80 -0.24
CA GLU A 43 2.33 -13.65 -1.41
C GLU A 43 2.65 -12.97 -2.75
N ASP A 44 2.95 -11.66 -2.79
CA ASP A 44 3.13 -10.86 -4.03
C ASP A 44 4.48 -10.11 -4.12
N MET A 45 5.60 -10.83 -3.89
CA MET A 45 6.96 -10.26 -3.91
C MET A 45 7.39 -9.60 -5.23
N GLU A 46 6.94 -10.09 -6.40
CA GLU A 46 7.36 -9.54 -7.70
C GLU A 46 6.82 -8.12 -7.96
N GLU A 47 5.55 -7.88 -7.65
CA GLU A 47 4.95 -6.55 -7.77
C GLU A 47 5.52 -5.58 -6.74
N GLU A 48 5.80 -6.07 -5.53
CA GLU A 48 6.45 -5.33 -4.46
C GLU A 48 7.83 -4.80 -4.90
N LEU A 49 8.68 -5.68 -5.42
CA LEU A 49 10.02 -5.32 -5.94
C LEU A 49 9.95 -4.23 -7.01
N SER A 50 8.88 -4.20 -7.82
CA SER A 50 8.69 -3.18 -8.84
C SER A 50 8.31 -1.80 -8.26
N GLY A 51 7.55 -1.77 -7.16
CA GLY A 51 7.20 -0.55 -6.43
C GLY A 51 8.39 0.02 -5.65
N VAL A 52 9.14 -0.84 -4.96
CA VAL A 52 10.36 -0.47 -4.23
C VAL A 52 11.41 0.12 -5.17
N LYS A 53 11.64 -0.49 -6.35
CA LYS A 53 12.54 0.05 -7.38
C LYS A 53 12.15 1.43 -7.89
N LYS A 54 10.87 1.81 -7.77
CA LYS A 54 10.36 3.15 -8.11
C LYS A 54 10.40 4.14 -6.95
N GLY A 55 10.91 3.73 -5.78
CA GLY A 55 10.98 4.56 -4.57
C GLY A 55 9.60 4.83 -3.94
N ILE A 56 8.63 3.94 -4.16
CA ILE A 56 7.30 4.04 -3.56
C ILE A 56 7.35 3.38 -2.18
N LEU A 57 6.82 4.07 -1.16
CA LEU A 57 6.72 3.51 0.19
C LEU A 57 5.80 2.30 0.17
N THR A 58 6.27 1.19 0.74
CA THR A 58 5.54 -0.07 0.70
C THR A 58 5.24 -0.56 2.11
N PHE A 59 3.96 -0.79 2.40
CA PHE A 59 3.46 -1.20 3.71
C PHE A 59 2.46 -2.36 3.60
N SER A 60 2.20 -3.01 4.73
CA SER A 60 1.20 -4.08 4.82
C SER A 60 -0.24 -3.53 4.87
N SER A 61 -1.23 -4.42 4.68
CA SER A 61 -2.63 -4.07 4.92
C SER A 61 -2.91 -3.75 6.39
N GLU A 62 -2.17 -4.34 7.33
CA GLU A 62 -2.28 -4.04 8.76
C GLU A 62 -1.86 -2.60 9.06
N TRP A 63 -0.75 -2.14 8.48
CA TRP A 63 -0.32 -0.74 8.58
C TRP A 63 -1.42 0.22 8.12
N LEU A 64 -2.03 -0.07 6.97
CA LEU A 64 -3.14 0.72 6.44
C LEU A 64 -4.31 0.75 7.44
N MET A 65 -4.72 -0.39 7.97
CA MET A 65 -5.83 -0.46 8.92
C MET A 65 -5.51 0.30 10.23
N ASN A 66 -4.28 0.22 10.73
CA ASN A 66 -3.86 1.00 11.89
C ASN A 66 -3.93 2.51 11.62
N CYS A 67 -3.46 2.96 10.46
CA CYS A 67 -3.56 4.37 10.06
C CYS A 67 -5.01 4.84 9.97
N ILE A 68 -5.88 4.04 9.37
CA ILE A 68 -7.32 4.35 9.26
C ILE A 68 -7.97 4.46 10.63
N MET A 69 -7.69 3.52 11.54
CA MET A 69 -8.30 3.50 12.87
C MET A 69 -7.81 4.66 13.74
N LYS A 70 -6.54 5.03 13.64
CA LYS A 70 -5.95 6.14 14.41
C LYS A 70 -6.14 7.52 13.76
N GLN A 71 -6.53 7.56 12.48
CA GLN A 71 -6.56 8.78 11.67
C GLN A 71 -5.19 9.47 11.59
N GLU A 72 -4.11 8.68 11.53
CA GLU A 72 -2.73 9.16 11.53
C GLU A 72 -1.89 8.31 10.56
N LEU A 73 -0.98 8.94 9.81
CA LEU A 73 -0.04 8.24 8.93
C LEU A 73 1.30 8.06 9.63
N ASP A 74 1.67 6.81 9.89
CA ASP A 74 2.98 6.46 10.43
C ASP A 74 3.95 6.10 9.29
N LEU A 75 4.56 7.10 8.68
CA LEU A 75 5.52 6.91 7.57
C LEU A 75 6.88 6.39 8.05
N GLU A 76 7.14 6.36 9.36
CA GLU A 76 8.38 5.87 9.97
C GLU A 76 8.29 4.39 10.34
N ALA A 77 7.11 3.77 10.21
CA ALA A 77 6.91 2.35 10.41
C ALA A 77 7.84 1.52 9.50
N PRO A 78 8.23 0.30 9.93
CA PRO A 78 8.98 -0.62 9.08
C PRO A 78 8.24 -0.83 7.76
N GLN A 79 8.93 -0.55 6.65
CA GLN A 79 8.41 -0.89 5.33
C GLN A 79 8.43 -2.40 5.15
N PHE A 80 7.53 -2.89 4.32
CA PHE A 80 7.30 -4.32 4.10
C PHE A 80 8.50 -5.07 3.45
N VAL A 81 9.61 -4.36 3.20
CA VAL A 81 10.81 -4.84 2.48
C VAL A 81 11.72 -5.74 3.34
N GLU A 82 11.52 -5.83 4.66
CA GLU A 82 12.33 -6.69 5.54
C GLU A 82 11.92 -8.17 5.49
N SER A 83 12.14 -8.85 4.36
CA SER A 83 12.28 -10.33 4.30
C SER A 83 12.86 -10.86 2.97
N LEU A 84 13.51 -10.04 2.15
CA LEU A 84 14.24 -10.48 0.94
C LEU A 84 15.63 -11.04 1.24
#